data_AF-A0AAV5RSJ1-F1
#
_entry.id   AF-A0AAV5RSJ1-F1
#
_cell.length_a   1.000
_cell.length_b   1.000
_cell.length_c   1.000
_cell.angle_alpha   90.00
_cell.angle_beta   90.00
_cell.angle_gamma   90.00
#
_symmetry.space_group_name_H-M   'P 1'
#
loop_
_entity.id
_entity.type
_entity.pdbx_description
1 polymer ?
#
loop_
_entity_poly.entity_id
_entity_poly.type
_entity_poly.pdbx_seq_one_letter_code
_entity_poly.pdbx_strand_id
1 'polypeptide(L)'
;MSLFDSFKERGNTFFKAGKYKDAIGCYDHCIKIQPSEIAPYTNKALCQIKSGDYEGAIVSCNEAKNHVQPGNPEHKRLSMKLTHHLTVASEALGITQEASDDLLPPKKESEEGTSEITIVEVDTLPAEFRRI
;
A
#
# COMPACT_ATOMS: atom_id res chain seq x y z
N MET A 1 -11.85 -25.97 -1.12
CA MET A 1 -11.12 -24.72 -0.81
C MET A 1 -9.87 -25.09 -0.03
N SER A 2 -8.67 -24.71 -0.48
CA SER A 2 -7.46 -24.92 0.32
C SER A 2 -7.35 -23.91 1.46
N LEU A 3 -6.58 -24.21 2.51
CA LEU A 3 -6.32 -23.25 3.59
C LEU A 3 -5.65 -21.98 3.04
N PHE A 4 -4.77 -22.13 2.05
CA PHE A 4 -4.15 -21.03 1.32
C PHE A 4 -5.19 -20.15 0.63
N ASP A 5 -6.11 -20.74 -0.14
CA ASP A 5 -7.15 -19.97 -0.84
C ASP A 5 -8.09 -19.25 0.13
N SER A 6 -8.43 -19.89 1.25
CA SER A 6 -9.24 -19.27 2.30
C SER A 6 -8.57 -18.04 2.91
N PHE A 7 -7.29 -18.13 3.27
CA PHE A 7 -6.53 -16.98 3.77
C PHE A 7 -6.34 -15.91 2.71
N LYS A 8 -6.09 -16.29 1.46
CA LYS A 8 -5.94 -15.36 0.33
C LYS A 8 -7.22 -14.56 0.09
N GLU A 9 -8.38 -15.23 0.06
CA GLU A 9 -9.67 -14.56 -0.11
C GLU A 9 -10.04 -13.67 1.08
N ARG A 10 -9.76 -14.12 2.31
CA ARG A 10 -9.95 -13.32 3.51
C ARG A 10 -9.06 -12.08 3.52
N GLY A 11 -7.79 -12.23 3.15
CA GLY A 11 -6.85 -11.12 2.99
C GLY A 11 -7.32 -10.10 1.95
N ASN A 12 -7.79 -10.56 0.80
CA ASN A 12 -8.37 -9.70 -0.24
C ASN A 12 -9.61 -8.95 0.27
N THR A 13 -10.43 -9.60 1.11
CA THR A 13 -11.62 -8.99 1.70
C THR A 13 -11.25 -7.90 2.69
N PHE A 14 -10.28 -8.15 3.57
CA PHE A 14 -9.76 -7.14 4.49
C PHE A 14 -9.09 -5.97 3.77
N PHE A 15 -8.36 -6.24 2.69
CA PHE A 15 -7.75 -5.21 1.86
C PHE A 15 -8.81 -4.27 1.27
N LYS A 16 -9.88 -4.82 0.68
CA LYS A 16 -11.00 -4.03 0.15
C LYS A 16 -11.73 -3.24 1.24
N ALA A 17 -11.74 -3.74 2.46
CA ALA A 17 -12.32 -3.06 3.62
C ALA A 17 -11.38 -2.03 4.28
N GLY A 18 -10.18 -1.78 3.71
CA GLY A 18 -9.17 -0.87 4.28
C GLY A 18 -8.48 -1.39 5.55
N LYS A 19 -8.75 -2.64 5.95
CA LYS A 19 -8.16 -3.28 7.14
C LYS A 19 -6.81 -3.90 6.80
N TYR A 20 -5.83 -3.06 6.51
CA TYR A 20 -4.53 -3.49 5.99
C TYR A 20 -3.75 -4.41 6.94
N LYS A 21 -3.80 -4.15 8.26
CA LYS A 21 -3.13 -5.00 9.27
C LYS A 21 -3.69 -6.42 9.30
N ASP A 22 -5.01 -6.57 9.26
CA ASP A 22 -5.67 -7.87 9.22
C ASP A 22 -5.38 -8.61 7.90
N ALA A 23 -5.32 -7.85 6.79
CA ALA A 23 -4.95 -8.39 5.48
C ALA A 23 -3.51 -8.92 5.48
N ILE A 24 -2.56 -8.19 6.07
CA ILE A 24 -1.16 -8.61 6.22
C ILE A 24 -1.08 -9.95 6.96
N GLY A 25 -1.79 -10.09 8.10
CA GLY A 25 -1.81 -11.35 8.85
C GLY A 25 -2.33 -12.53 8.02
N CYS A 26 -3.35 -12.30 7.16
CA CYS A 26 -3.84 -13.33 6.25
C CYS A 26 -2.78 -13.72 5.20
N TYR A 27 -2.09 -12.74 4.61
CA TYR A 27 -1.03 -13.03 3.64
C TYR A 27 0.20 -13.70 4.29
N ASP A 28 0.53 -13.38 5.54
CA ASP A 28 1.58 -14.08 6.30
C ASP A 28 1.23 -15.56 6.49
N HIS A 29 -0.04 -15.89 6.72
CA HIS A 29 -0.47 -17.29 6.71
C HIS A 29 -0.32 -17.95 5.34
N CYS A 30 -0.66 -17.25 4.25
CA CYS A 30 -0.41 -17.76 2.90
C CYS A 30 1.08 -18.04 2.65
N ILE A 31 1.96 -17.12 3.05
CA ILE A 31 3.43 -17.25 2.92
C ILE A 31 3.93 -18.45 3.71
N LYS A 32 3.41 -18.69 4.93
CA LYS A 32 3.78 -19.87 5.74
C LYS A 32 3.36 -21.19 5.08
N ILE A 33 2.23 -21.22 4.39
CA ILE A 33 1.73 -22.44 3.72
C ILE A 33 2.48 -22.68 2.41
N GLN A 34 2.71 -21.63 1.62
CA GLN A 34 3.41 -21.68 0.34
C GLN A 34 4.41 -20.53 0.24
N PRO A 35 5.65 -20.71 0.76
CA PRO A 35 6.66 -19.66 0.75
C PRO A 35 7.21 -19.36 -0.64
N SER A 36 7.05 -20.27 -1.60
CA SER A 36 7.46 -20.05 -2.99
C SER A 36 6.48 -19.20 -3.80
N GLU A 37 5.27 -18.96 -3.28
CA GLU A 37 4.21 -18.26 -4.01
C GLU A 37 4.35 -16.75 -3.85
N ILE A 38 4.43 -16.02 -4.97
CA ILE A 38 4.84 -14.61 -4.99
C ILE A 38 3.65 -13.67 -4.75
N ALA A 39 2.44 -14.09 -5.11
CA ALA A 39 1.25 -13.26 -5.02
C ALA A 39 0.96 -12.76 -3.58
N PRO A 40 1.04 -13.60 -2.52
CA PRO A 40 0.91 -13.15 -1.13
C PRO A 40 1.88 -12.05 -0.71
N TYR A 41 3.16 -12.15 -1.09
CA TYR A 41 4.16 -11.13 -0.79
C TYR A 41 3.83 -9.80 -1.46
N THR A 42 3.40 -9.85 -2.73
CA THR A 42 3.02 -8.64 -3.49
C THR A 42 1.82 -7.95 -2.84
N ASN A 43 0.80 -8.72 -2.43
CA ASN A 43 -0.37 -8.17 -1.77
C ASN A 43 -0.06 -7.65 -0.36
N LYS A 44 0.82 -8.33 0.39
CA LYS A 44 1.32 -7.88 1.69
C LYS A 44 2.05 -6.55 1.57
N ALA A 45 2.99 -6.43 0.62
CA ALA A 45 3.73 -5.19 0.37
C ALA A 45 2.79 -4.02 0.03
N LEU A 46 1.76 -4.26 -0.79
CA LEU A 46 0.75 -3.25 -1.09
C LEU A 46 -0.03 -2.82 0.16
N CYS A 47 -0.41 -3.76 1.04
CA CYS A 47 -1.05 -3.43 2.30
C CYS A 47 -0.14 -2.59 3.20
N GLN A 48 1.14 -2.94 3.27
CA GLN A 48 2.14 -2.23 4.07
C GLN A 48 2.30 -0.79 3.59
N ILE A 49 2.46 -0.57 2.28
CA ILE A 49 2.48 0.77 1.65
C ILE A 49 1.22 1.55 2.01
N LYS A 50 0.04 0.94 1.89
CA LYS A 50 -1.24 1.59 2.21
C LYS A 50 -1.42 1.91 3.69
N SER A 51 -0.74 1.17 4.56
CA SER A 51 -0.70 1.44 6.01
C SER A 51 0.44 2.37 6.45
N GLY A 52 1.31 2.81 5.53
CA GLY A 52 2.47 3.66 5.82
C GLY A 52 3.72 2.90 6.30
N ASP A 53 3.69 1.57 6.32
CA ASP A 53 4.83 0.72 6.64
C ASP A 53 5.72 0.50 5.41
N TYR A 54 6.45 1.55 5.01
CA TYR A 54 7.28 1.50 3.81
C TYR A 54 8.51 0.61 3.99
N GLU A 55 9.11 0.58 5.18
CA GLU A 55 10.26 -0.29 5.47
C GLU A 55 9.87 -1.76 5.36
N GLY A 56 8.75 -2.15 5.97
CA GLY A 56 8.23 -3.50 5.87
C GLY A 56 7.85 -3.87 4.44
N ALA A 57 7.33 -2.92 3.66
CA ALA A 57 7.03 -3.16 2.24
C ALA A 57 8.30 -3.47 1.42
N ILE A 58 9.40 -2.75 1.66
CA ILE A 58 10.70 -3.02 1.01
C ILE A 58 11.19 -4.44 1.34
N VAL A 59 11.13 -4.83 2.61
CA VAL A 59 11.53 -6.18 3.06
C VAL A 59 10.69 -7.25 2.35
N SER A 60 9.36 -7.13 2.40
CA SER A 60 8.45 -8.06 1.72
C SER A 60 8.71 -8.11 0.21
N CYS A 61 9.04 -6.98 -0.41
CA CYS A 61 9.35 -6.92 -1.84
C CYS A 61 10.65 -7.69 -2.16
N ASN A 62 11.70 -7.50 -1.36
CA ASN A 62 12.98 -8.18 -1.54
C ASN A 62 12.84 -9.69 -1.32
N GLU A 63 12.07 -10.11 -0.32
CA GLU A 63 11.77 -11.54 -0.11
C GLU A 63 11.06 -12.14 -1.34
N ALA A 64 10.03 -11.48 -1.87
CA ALA A 64 9.32 -11.99 -3.05
C ALA A 64 10.25 -12.11 -4.27
N LYS A 65 11.19 -11.17 -4.44
CA LYS A 65 12.14 -11.17 -5.57
C LYS A 65 12.99 -12.43 -5.61
N ASN A 66 13.33 -13.00 -4.44
CA ASN A 66 14.10 -14.25 -4.35
C ASN A 66 13.31 -15.47 -4.87
N HIS A 67 11.98 -15.37 -4.94
CA HIS A 67 11.11 -16.43 -5.44
C HIS A 67 10.70 -16.25 -6.91
N VAL A 68 11.05 -15.11 -7.53
CA VAL A 68 10.77 -14.82 -8.94
C VAL A 68 11.61 -15.72 -9.85
N GLN A 69 10.93 -16.65 -10.53
CA GLN A 69 11.53 -17.46 -11.58
C GLN A 69 11.52 -16.72 -12.93
N PRO A 70 12.68 -16.48 -13.55
CA PRO A 70 12.76 -15.89 -14.90
C PRO A 70 12.16 -16.86 -15.93
N GLY A 71 11.29 -16.33 -16.79
CA GLY A 71 10.61 -17.12 -17.84
C GLY A 71 9.18 -17.54 -17.52
N ASN A 72 8.71 -17.40 -16.26
CA ASN A 72 7.30 -17.57 -15.94
C ASN A 72 6.50 -16.30 -16.31
N PRO A 73 5.54 -16.35 -17.25
CA PRO A 73 4.75 -15.18 -17.66
C PRO A 73 3.90 -14.59 -16.53
N GLU A 74 3.46 -15.41 -15.57
CA GLU A 74 2.71 -14.94 -14.40
C GLU A 74 3.61 -14.08 -13.49
N HIS A 75 4.83 -14.56 -13.26
CA HIS A 75 5.83 -13.84 -12.47
C HIS A 75 6.25 -12.53 -13.12
N LYS A 76 6.20 -12.41 -14.46
CA LYS A 76 6.51 -11.14 -15.14
C LYS A 76 5.60 -10.01 -14.65
N ARG A 77 4.30 -10.27 -14.51
CA ARG A 77 3.34 -9.27 -14.01
C ARG A 77 3.52 -8.97 -12.53
N LEU A 78 3.77 -10.00 -11.72
CA LEU A 78 4.01 -9.83 -10.29
C LEU A 78 5.33 -9.10 -10.03
N SER A 79 6.39 -9.39 -10.79
CA SER A 79 7.67 -8.70 -10.73
C SER A 79 7.53 -7.21 -11.08
N MET A 80 6.68 -6.86 -12.05
CA MET A 80 6.41 -5.46 -12.38
C MET A 80 5.71 -4.72 -11.23
N LYS A 81 4.77 -5.39 -10.54
CA LYS A 81 4.14 -4.83 -9.32
C LYS A 81 5.15 -4.69 -8.20
N LEU A 82 6.01 -5.69 -8.02
CA LEU A 82 7.04 -5.71 -6.99
C LEU A 82 8.02 -4.55 -7.14
N THR A 83 8.51 -4.30 -8.35
CA THR A 83 9.39 -3.17 -8.63
C THR A 83 8.67 -1.85 -8.37
N HIS A 84 7.41 -1.71 -8.81
CA HIS A 84 6.62 -0.52 -8.52
C HIS A 84 6.40 -0.29 -7.01
N HIS A 85 6.06 -1.34 -6.26
CA HIS A 85 5.89 -1.25 -4.80
C HIS A 85 7.20 -0.88 -4.10
N LEU A 86 8.31 -1.47 -4.53
CA LEU A 86 9.64 -1.17 -4.02
C LEU A 86 10.00 0.30 -4.28
N THR A 87 9.79 0.81 -5.50
CA THR A 87 10.02 2.22 -5.86
C THR A 87 9.18 3.17 -5.02
N VAL A 88 7.86 2.92 -4.92
CA VAL A 88 6.97 3.76 -4.10
C VAL A 88 7.39 3.77 -2.63
N ALA A 89 7.77 2.61 -2.08
CA ALA A 89 8.21 2.53 -0.70
C ALA A 89 9.57 3.21 -0.47
N SER A 90 10.51 3.09 -1.41
CA SER A 90 11.82 3.75 -1.33
C SER A 90 11.70 5.27 -1.45
N GLU A 91 10.85 5.77 -2.36
CA GLU A 91 10.57 7.20 -2.51
C GLU A 91 9.94 7.78 -1.24
N ALA A 92 8.97 7.08 -0.65
CA ALA A 92 8.31 7.50 0.58
C ALA A 92 9.26 7.60 1.78
N LEU A 93 10.35 6.81 1.79
CA LEU A 93 11.41 6.88 2.81
C LEU A 93 12.53 7.87 2.46
N GLY A 94 12.48 8.54 1.30
CA GLY A 94 13.58 9.38 0.83
C GLY A 94 14.84 8.58 0.49
N ILE A 95 14.72 7.26 0.31
CA ILE A 95 15.80 6.39 -0.13
C ILE A 95 15.78 6.41 -1.66
N THR A 96 16.19 7.52 -2.26
CA THR A 96 16.37 7.59 -3.70
C THR A 96 17.62 6.79 -4.07
N GLN A 97 17.43 5.60 -4.63
CA GLN A 97 18.44 5.09 -5.55
C GLN A 97 18.33 5.97 -6.79
N GLU A 98 19.43 6.63 -7.18
CA GLU A 98 19.55 7.18 -8.53
C GLU A 98 19.45 6.00 -9.52
N ALA A 99 18.24 5.66 -9.93
CA ALA A 99 17.98 4.68 -10.96
C ALA A 99 17.75 5.45 -12.26
N SER A 100 18.69 5.25 -13.18
CA SER A 100 18.64 5.53 -14.61
C SER A 100 17.24 5.82 -15.17
N ASP A 101 17.14 6.94 -15.87
CA ASP A 101 16.08 7.32 -16.82
C ASP A 101 15.43 6.09 -17.51
N ASP A 102 14.13 6.20 -17.77
CA ASP A 102 13.25 5.27 -18.50
C ASP A 102 12.51 4.18 -17.71
N LEU A 103 11.61 4.58 -16.79
CA LEU A 103 10.19 4.13 -16.85
C LEU A 103 9.33 4.87 -15.80
N LEU A 104 8.58 5.91 -16.23
CA LEU A 104 7.39 6.36 -15.50
C LEU A 104 6.15 5.62 -16.04
N PRO A 105 5.20 5.21 -15.18
CA PRO A 105 3.97 6.00 -15.11
C PRO A 105 3.28 5.94 -13.71
N PRO A 106 2.09 6.54 -13.58
CA PRO A 106 1.86 7.90 -13.09
C PRO A 106 1.60 7.96 -11.57
N LYS A 107 1.89 9.14 -11.00
CA LYS A 107 1.48 9.56 -9.66
C LYS A 107 -0.01 9.28 -9.40
N LYS A 108 -0.32 8.74 -8.22
CA LYS A 108 -1.53 9.11 -7.49
C LYS A 108 -1.14 9.68 -6.14
N GLU A 109 -0.98 11.00 -6.14
CA GLU A 109 -1.09 11.83 -4.95
C GLU A 109 -2.47 11.58 -4.30
N SER A 110 -2.44 11.49 -2.96
CA SER A 110 -3.49 11.90 -2.01
C SER A 110 -4.96 11.59 -2.34
N GLU A 111 -5.57 10.68 -1.58
CA GLU A 111 -6.90 10.97 -1.04
C GLU A 111 -6.72 11.48 0.39
N GLU A 112 -6.80 12.80 0.51
CA GLU A 112 -7.07 13.53 1.75
C GLU A 112 -8.36 12.98 2.35
N GLY A 113 -8.24 12.34 3.51
CA GLY A 113 -9.35 12.03 4.40
C GLY A 113 -9.35 12.96 5.59
N THR A 114 -9.44 14.27 5.37
CA THR A 114 -9.83 15.21 6.43
C THR A 114 -11.20 15.79 6.08
N SER A 115 -12.16 15.31 6.83
CA SER A 115 -13.57 15.66 6.89
C SER A 115 -13.88 17.16 6.87
N GLU A 116 -14.85 17.50 6.01
CA GLU A 116 -15.90 18.51 6.17
C GLU A 116 -15.49 19.96 6.47
N ILE A 117 -15.44 20.76 5.40
CA ILE A 117 -15.72 22.20 5.46
C ILE A 117 -17.23 22.35 5.67
N THR A 118 -17.66 22.72 6.88
CA THR A 118 -18.98 23.33 7.08
C THR A 118 -18.80 24.84 7.11
N ILE A 119 -19.20 25.48 6.03
CA ILE A 119 -19.39 26.93 5.96
C ILE A 119 -20.64 27.23 6.80
N VAL A 120 -20.51 27.98 7.89
CA VAL A 120 -21.64 28.67 8.51
C VAL A 120 -21.40 30.16 8.30
N GLU A 121 -22.25 30.76 7.47
CA GLU A 121 -22.29 32.19 7.22
C GLU A 121 -22.59 33.00 8.48
N VAL A 122 -21.85 34.10 8.63
CA VAL A 122 -22.21 35.48 9.00
C VAL A 122 -23.21 35.73 10.16
N ASP A 123 -22.81 36.68 11.01
CA ASP A 123 -23.54 37.43 12.05
C ASP A 123 -23.41 36.95 13.50
N THR A 124 -22.55 37.64 14.27
CA THR A 124 -22.83 38.31 15.56
C THR A 124 -21.52 38.65 16.32
N LEU A 125 -20.94 39.83 16.04
CA LEU A 125 -19.91 40.42 16.92
C LEU A 125 -20.58 41.24 18.05
N PRO A 126 -20.16 41.11 19.33
CA PRO A 126 -20.75 41.85 20.45
C PRO A 126 -20.44 43.35 20.44
N ALA A 127 -21.35 44.10 21.06
CA ALA A 127 -21.50 45.56 21.02
C ALA A 127 -20.53 46.36 21.93
N GLU A 128 -19.20 46.26 21.73
CA GLU A 128 -18.24 47.11 22.46
C GLU A 128 -17.72 48.33 21.66
N PHE A 129 -18.29 48.57 20.47
CA PHE A 129 -18.04 49.78 19.67
C PHE A 129 -19.20 50.80 19.70
N ARG A 130 -19.86 50.98 20.85
CA ARG A 130 -20.73 52.14 21.11
C ARG A 130 -19.99 53.17 21.98
N ARG A 131 -19.26 54.08 21.35
CA ARG A 131 -18.84 55.36 21.94
C ARG A 131 -19.85 56.43 21.53
N ILE A 132 -20.61 56.92 22.50
CA ILE A 132 -20.96 58.31 22.89
C ILE A 132 -22.11 58.19 23.88
#